data_AF-A0AAD3RSX9-F1
#
_entry.id   AF-A0AAD3RSX9-F1
#
_cell.length_a   1.000
_cell.length_b   1.000
_cell.length_c   1.000
_cell.angle_alpha   90.00
_cell.angle_beta   90.00
_cell.angle_gamma   90.00
#
_symmetry.space_group_name_H-M   'P 1'
#
loop_
_entity.id
_entity.type
_entity.pdbx_description
1 polymer ?
#
loop_
_entity_poly.entity_id
_entity_poly.type
_entity_poly.pdbx_seq_one_letter_code
_entity_poly.pdbx_strand_id
1 'polypeptide(L)'
;MLDAAQSPFSQKLIWAGDLQMIHGSGELFNHVDTGLPMWTGQGDRNVRVTVGFTAPFGEVPCVSLGLSGIDAAHDQNLRFRMEAVDVTAEGFVIEFVTWGDTHIARASVNWQALGEPPARASAGRQRKS
;
A
#
# COMPACT_ATOMS: atom_id res chain seq x y z
N MET A 1 -16.24 -4.87 5.12
CA MET A 1 -16.04 -4.87 3.67
C MET A 1 -15.51 -3.49 3.34
N LEU A 2 -14.20 -3.34 3.15
CA LEU A 2 -13.67 -2.12 2.57
C LEU A 2 -14.33 -2.03 1.21
N ASP A 3 -15.06 -0.94 0.92
CA ASP A 3 -15.48 -0.67 -0.47
C ASP A 3 -14.22 -0.83 -1.33
N ALA A 4 -14.33 -1.53 -2.46
CA ALA A 4 -13.21 -1.80 -3.35
C ALA A 4 -12.69 -0.48 -3.92
N ALA A 5 -11.93 0.25 -3.11
CA ALA A 5 -11.36 1.52 -3.45
C ALA A 5 -10.32 1.23 -4.53
N GLN A 6 -10.55 1.82 -5.70
CA GLN A 6 -9.59 1.79 -6.78
C GLN A 6 -8.24 2.27 -6.23
N SER A 7 -7.22 1.42 -6.35
CA SER A 7 -5.88 1.79 -5.88
C SER A 7 -5.41 3.06 -6.58
N PRO A 8 -4.80 4.02 -5.84
CA PRO A 8 -4.18 5.19 -6.45
C PRO A 8 -2.87 4.85 -7.17
N PHE A 9 -2.39 3.61 -7.06
CA PHE A 9 -1.15 3.15 -7.67
C PHE A 9 -1.42 2.28 -8.90
N SER A 10 -0.62 2.47 -9.95
CA SER A 10 -0.53 1.48 -11.03
C SER A 10 0.07 0.18 -10.49
N GLN A 11 -0.54 -0.95 -10.87
CA GLN A 11 -0.19 -2.27 -10.36
C GLN A 11 0.30 -3.19 -11.47
N LYS A 12 1.30 -4.01 -11.13
CA LYS A 12 1.76 -5.13 -11.95
C LYS A 12 1.43 -6.43 -11.24
N LEU A 13 0.64 -7.27 -11.89
CA LEU A 13 0.39 -8.65 -11.49
C LEU A 13 1.47 -9.55 -12.13
N ILE A 14 2.14 -10.33 -11.31
CA ILE A 14 3.25 -11.20 -11.69
C ILE A 14 2.96 -12.59 -11.13
N TRP A 15 3.23 -13.63 -11.92
CA TRP A 15 3.10 -15.02 -11.51
C TRP A 15 4.47 -15.68 -11.44
N ALA A 16 4.72 -16.43 -10.37
CA ALA A 16 5.92 -17.25 -10.19
C ALA A 16 5.50 -18.67 -9.80
N GLY A 17 5.22 -19.51 -10.79
CA GLY A 17 4.53 -20.78 -10.56
C GLY A 17 3.12 -20.52 -10.04
N ASP A 18 2.77 -21.12 -8.90
CA ASP A 18 1.48 -20.93 -8.23
C ASP A 18 1.46 -19.71 -7.28
N LEU A 19 2.58 -18.99 -7.15
CA LEU A 19 2.64 -17.77 -6.35
C LEU A 19 2.12 -16.57 -7.16
N GLN A 20 1.16 -15.86 -6.57
CA GLN A 20 0.69 -14.56 -7.05
C GLN A 20 1.50 -13.44 -6.39
N MET A 21 1.99 -12.50 -7.19
CA MET A 21 2.65 -11.28 -6.72
C MET A 21 1.99 -10.06 -7.33
N ILE A 22 1.68 -9.07 -6.50
CA ILE A 22 1.21 -7.76 -6.96
C ILE A 22 2.18 -6.71 -6.46
N HIS A 23 2.71 -5.90 -7.38
CA HIS A 23 3.57 -4.77 -7.06
C HIS A 23 2.91 -3.46 -7.46
N GLY A 24 3.01 -2.44 -6.62
CA GLY A 24 2.64 -1.07 -6.94
C GLY A 24 3.65 -0.06 -6.40
N SER A 25 3.63 1.14 -6.97
CA SER A 25 4.47 2.24 -6.51
C SER A 25 3.87 3.59 -6.89
N GLY A 26 4.19 4.64 -6.14
CA GLY A 26 3.82 6.00 -6.49
C GLY A 26 4.05 6.99 -5.35
N GLU A 27 3.62 8.23 -5.57
CA GLU A 27 3.55 9.24 -4.52
C GLU A 27 2.45 8.86 -3.53
N LEU A 28 2.81 8.78 -2.24
CA LEU A 28 1.87 8.44 -1.16
C LEU A 28 1.08 9.68 -0.74
N PHE A 29 1.76 10.83 -0.65
CA PHE A 29 1.14 12.13 -0.43
C PHE A 29 2.09 13.27 -0.84
N ASN A 30 1.49 14.42 -1.12
CA ASN A 30 2.16 15.71 -1.26
C ASN A 30 1.35 16.77 -0.49
N HIS A 31 1.90 17.19 0.64
CA HIS A 31 1.27 18.14 1.57
C HIS A 31 1.84 19.55 1.45
N VAL A 32 2.98 19.74 0.77
CA VAL A 32 3.58 21.07 0.59
C VAL A 32 2.77 21.92 -0.39
N ASP A 33 2.24 21.33 -1.46
CA ASP A 33 1.52 22.06 -2.51
C ASP A 33 0.20 22.69 -2.00
N THR A 34 -0.40 22.07 -0.97
CA THR A 34 -1.72 22.43 -0.44
C THR A 34 -1.68 22.84 1.04
N GLY A 35 -0.50 22.84 1.67
CA GLY A 35 -0.34 23.22 3.08
C GLY A 35 -0.97 22.24 4.08
N LEU A 36 -1.03 20.96 3.74
CA LEU A 36 -1.70 19.92 4.53
C LEU A 36 -0.87 19.46 5.75
N PRO A 37 -1.47 18.74 6.73
CA PRO A 37 -0.91 18.56 8.08
C PRO A 37 0.50 17.96 8.20
N MET A 38 0.90 17.00 7.35
CA MET A 38 2.28 16.49 7.33
C MET A 38 3.34 17.57 7.11
N TRP A 39 3.01 18.64 6.37
CA TRP A 39 3.92 19.76 6.10
C TRP A 39 3.77 20.90 7.12
N THR A 40 2.55 21.24 7.52
CA THR A 40 2.29 22.47 8.33
C THR A 40 1.96 22.21 9.79
N GLY A 41 1.57 20.98 10.11
CA GLY A 41 1.13 20.60 11.46
C GLY A 41 2.28 20.29 12.42
N GLN A 42 1.91 19.90 13.63
CA GLN A 42 2.81 19.45 14.69
C GLN A 42 2.16 18.29 15.47
N GLY A 43 2.96 17.58 16.27
CA GLY A 43 2.47 16.42 17.02
C GLY A 43 2.15 15.25 16.11
N ASP A 44 1.34 14.31 16.61
CA ASP A 44 0.99 13.07 15.91
C ASP A 44 0.10 13.36 14.71
N ARG A 45 0.54 12.89 13.54
CA ARG A 45 -0.15 13.08 12.26
C ARG A 45 0.00 11.80 11.44
N ASN A 46 -1.03 11.46 10.69
CA ASN A 46 -0.97 10.35 9.76
C ASN A 46 -1.58 10.68 8.40
N VAL A 47 -1.15 9.91 7.40
CA VAL A 47 -1.81 9.77 6.10
C VAL A 47 -2.14 8.30 5.95
N ARG A 48 -3.40 8.01 5.60
CA ARG A 48 -3.90 6.67 5.33
C ARG A 48 -4.35 6.57 3.88
N VAL A 49 -3.75 5.65 3.13
CA VAL A 49 -4.06 5.42 1.71
C VAL A 49 -4.57 3.99 1.54
N THR A 50 -5.80 3.85 1.08
CA THR A 50 -6.40 2.53 0.81
C THR A 50 -5.92 2.03 -0.56
N VAL A 51 -5.51 0.76 -0.60
CA VAL A 51 -4.98 0.09 -1.79
C VAL A 51 -5.78 -1.18 -2.03
N GLY A 52 -6.66 -1.16 -3.04
CA GLY A 52 -7.28 -2.38 -3.57
C GLY A 52 -6.35 -3.13 -4.52
N PHE A 53 -6.23 -4.44 -4.37
CA PHE A 53 -5.48 -5.28 -5.29
C PHE A 53 -6.19 -5.44 -6.63
N THR A 54 -5.43 -5.43 -7.73
CA THR A 54 -5.99 -5.62 -9.08
C THR A 54 -6.58 -7.03 -9.29
N ALA A 55 -6.16 -7.99 -8.47
CA ALA A 55 -6.71 -9.33 -8.37
C ALA A 55 -6.70 -9.74 -6.89
N PRO A 56 -7.78 -10.35 -6.36
CA PRO A 56 -7.79 -10.82 -4.99
C PRO A 56 -6.79 -11.97 -4.80
N PHE A 57 -6.38 -12.19 -3.55
CA PHE A 57 -5.67 -13.39 -3.11
C PHE A 57 -6.65 -14.43 -2.56
N GLY A 58 -6.22 -15.68 -2.42
CA GLY A 58 -7.03 -16.74 -1.82
C GLY A 58 -7.18 -16.57 -0.31
N GLU A 59 -6.16 -16.01 0.35
CA GLU A 59 -6.10 -15.71 1.77
C GLU A 59 -5.40 -14.35 1.96
N VAL A 60 -5.33 -13.84 3.20
CA VAL A 60 -4.62 -12.59 3.51
C VAL A 60 -3.14 -12.71 3.09
N PRO A 61 -2.64 -11.89 2.14
CA PRO A 61 -1.28 -11.99 1.64
C PRO A 61 -0.26 -11.37 2.59
N CYS A 62 1.02 -11.70 2.40
CA CYS A 62 2.11 -10.96 3.01
C CYS A 62 2.36 -9.67 2.23
N VAL A 63 2.40 -8.52 2.91
CA VAL A 63 2.63 -7.21 2.30
C VAL A 63 3.91 -6.60 2.83
N SER A 64 4.83 -6.25 1.93
CA SER A 64 6.04 -5.48 2.24
C SER A 64 5.94 -4.08 1.65
N LEU A 65 6.36 -3.08 2.43
CA LEU A 65 6.45 -1.69 1.98
C LEU A 65 7.92 -1.23 1.97
N GLY A 66 8.25 -0.34 1.05
CA GLY A 66 9.54 0.34 1.00
C GLY A 66 9.37 1.81 0.66
N LEU A 67 10.06 2.67 1.40
CA LEU A 67 10.16 4.08 1.07
C LEU A 67 10.97 4.24 -0.21
N SER A 68 10.41 4.88 -1.24
CA SER A 68 11.09 5.13 -2.52
C SER A 68 11.48 6.60 -2.71
N GLY A 69 10.96 7.50 -1.87
CA GLY A 69 11.35 8.91 -1.82
C GLY A 69 10.77 9.62 -0.61
N ILE A 70 11.49 10.62 -0.09
CA ILE A 70 11.01 11.49 0.99
C ILE A 70 11.63 12.88 0.83
N ASP A 71 10.79 13.90 0.99
CA ASP A 71 11.19 15.31 1.01
C ASP A 71 10.69 15.89 2.34
N ALA A 72 11.61 16.27 3.19
CA ALA A 72 11.34 16.72 4.55
C ALA A 72 12.20 17.93 4.88
N ALA A 73 11.71 18.77 5.80
CA ALA A 73 12.47 19.90 6.28
C ALA A 73 13.77 19.43 6.95
N HIS A 74 14.85 20.18 6.75
CA HIS A 74 16.19 19.79 7.21
C HIS A 74 16.51 20.19 8.66
N ASP A 75 15.65 20.99 9.28
CA ASP A 75 15.92 21.72 10.54
C ASP A 75 15.48 20.93 11.77
N GLN A 76 14.72 19.84 11.59
CA GLN A 76 14.25 18.97 12.66
C GLN A 76 14.64 17.52 12.41
N ASN A 77 14.59 16.69 13.45
CA ASN A 77 14.84 15.26 13.30
C ASN A 77 13.80 14.64 12.38
N LEU A 78 14.24 13.80 11.45
CA LEU A 78 13.36 13.00 10.62
C LEU A 78 12.77 11.85 11.44
N ARG A 79 11.46 11.89 11.68
CA ARG A 79 10.72 10.87 12.42
C ARG A 79 9.52 10.42 11.60
N PHE A 80 9.48 9.15 11.25
CA PHE A 80 8.31 8.57 10.61
C PHE A 80 8.20 7.07 10.89
N ARG A 81 7.01 6.54 10.67
CA ARG A 81 6.72 5.11 10.60
C ARG A 81 5.82 4.87 9.40
N MET A 82 6.01 3.75 8.71
CA MET A 82 5.14 3.34 7.61
C MET A 82 4.79 1.87 7.75
N GLU A 83 3.51 1.56 7.78
CA GLU A 83 2.99 0.20 8.01
C GLU A 83 1.89 -0.15 7.01
N ALA A 84 1.80 -1.42 6.66
CA ALA A 84 0.64 -2.00 6.01
C ALA A 84 -0.32 -2.46 7.10
N VAL A 85 -1.48 -1.83 7.19
CA VAL A 85 -2.52 -2.13 8.18
C VAL A 85 -3.79 -2.58 7.47
N ASP A 86 -4.70 -3.20 8.23
CA ASP A 86 -6.00 -3.65 7.71
C ASP A 86 -5.89 -4.52 6.45
N VAL A 87 -4.91 -5.42 6.43
CA VAL A 87 -4.63 -6.30 5.29
C VAL A 87 -5.73 -7.36 5.15
N THR A 88 -6.27 -7.47 3.95
CA THR A 88 -7.32 -8.41 3.54
C THR A 88 -6.91 -9.11 2.25
N ALA A 89 -7.70 -10.07 1.78
CA ALA A 89 -7.46 -10.74 0.50
C ALA A 89 -7.64 -9.79 -0.71
N GLU A 90 -8.40 -8.70 -0.54
CA GLU A 90 -8.76 -7.76 -1.60
C GLU A 90 -7.93 -6.46 -1.58
N GLY A 91 -7.23 -6.17 -0.49
CA GLY A 91 -6.45 -4.94 -0.35
C GLY A 91 -5.91 -4.70 1.05
N PHE A 92 -5.35 -3.52 1.26
CA PHE A 92 -4.78 -3.09 2.53
C PHE A 92 -4.77 -1.56 2.62
N VAL A 93 -4.36 -1.02 3.77
CA VAL A 93 -4.13 0.42 3.96
C VAL A 93 -2.64 0.66 4.23
N ILE A 94 -2.04 1.61 3.52
CA ILE A 94 -0.74 2.17 3.89
C ILE A 94 -1.00 3.27 4.92
N GLU A 95 -0.50 3.09 6.13
CA GLU A 95 -0.49 4.13 7.15
C GLU A 95 0.92 4.69 7.29
N PHE A 96 1.07 5.99 6.99
CA PHE A 96 2.29 6.74 7.23
C PHE A 96 2.07 7.70 8.39
N VAL A 97 2.93 7.63 9.40
CA VAL A 97 2.82 8.42 10.64
C VAL A 97 4.08 9.26 10.81
N THR A 98 3.90 10.49 11.28
CA THR A 98 4.98 11.34 11.80
C THR A 98 4.54 11.97 13.13
N TRP A 99 5.49 12.53 13.88
CA TRP A 99 5.21 13.09 15.20
C TRP A 99 6.20 14.19 15.59
N GLY A 100 5.90 14.89 16.69
CA GLY A 100 6.73 15.97 17.21
C GLY A 100 6.76 17.16 16.25
N ASP A 101 7.96 17.72 16.06
CA ASP A 101 8.23 18.89 15.22
C ASP A 101 8.58 18.56 13.76
N THR A 102 8.53 17.29 13.35
CA THR A 102 8.94 16.84 12.01
C THR A 102 7.98 17.36 10.93
N HIS A 103 8.51 17.97 9.87
CA HIS A 103 7.74 18.47 8.72
C HIS A 103 8.12 17.69 7.46
N ILE A 104 7.14 17.03 6.84
CA ILE A 104 7.33 16.19 5.64
C ILE A 104 6.47 16.74 4.51
N ALA A 105 7.14 17.22 3.47
CA ALA A 105 6.50 17.81 2.29
C ALA A 105 5.79 16.74 1.46
N ARG A 106 6.48 15.63 1.17
CA ARG A 106 5.98 14.51 0.37
C ARG A 106 6.73 13.22 0.67
N ALA A 107 6.08 12.10 0.39
CA ALA A 107 6.69 10.78 0.45
C ALA A 107 6.18 9.91 -0.70
N SER A 108 7.04 9.00 -1.15
CA SER A 108 6.73 8.00 -2.19
C SER A 108 7.03 6.60 -1.67
N VAL A 109 6.25 5.64 -2.14
CA VAL A 109 6.28 4.25 -1.67
C VAL A 109 6.41 3.28 -2.85
N ASN A 110 7.07 2.16 -2.60
CA ASN A 110 6.89 0.92 -3.34
C ASN A 110 6.29 -0.13 -2.40
N TRP A 111 5.50 -1.04 -2.93
CA TRP A 111 4.93 -2.12 -2.15
C TRP A 111 4.77 -3.39 -2.97
N GLN A 112 4.80 -4.51 -2.27
CA GLN A 112 4.64 -5.84 -2.84
C GLN A 112 3.72 -6.67 -1.95
N ALA A 113 2.71 -7.29 -2.55
CA ALA A 113 1.88 -8.30 -1.92
C ALA A 113 2.19 -9.66 -2.54
N LEU A 114 2.39 -10.67 -1.69
CA LEU A 114 2.73 -12.04 -2.07
C LEU A 114 1.77 -13.01 -1.39
N GLY A 115 1.19 -13.92 -2.17
CA GLY A 115 0.25 -14.90 -1.65
C GLY A 115 -0.23 -15.87 -2.71
N GLU A 116 -1.07 -16.81 -2.30
CA GLU A 116 -1.71 -17.74 -3.22
C GLU A 116 -2.91 -17.07 -3.91
N PRO A 117 -3.18 -17.39 -5.19
CA PRO A 117 -4.40 -16.95 -5.83
C PRO A 117 -5.62 -17.64 -5.20
N PRO A 118 -6.84 -17.12 -5.42
CA PRO A 118 -8.06 -17.83 -5.08
C PRO A 118 -8.05 -19.23 -5.72
N ALA A 119 -8.53 -20.23 -4.98
CA ALA A 119 -8.64 -21.58 -5.50
C ALA A 119 -9.38 -21.55 -6.84
N ARG A 120 -8.77 -22.12 -7.88
CA ARG A 120 -9.46 -22.31 -9.15
C ARG A 120 -10.72 -23.11 -8.87
N ALA A 121 -11.89 -22.55 -9.16
CA ALA A 121 -13.11 -23.33 -9.22
C ALA A 121 -12.81 -24.53 -10.14
N SER A 122 -12.92 -25.74 -9.58
CA SER A 122 -12.61 -26.97 -10.29
C SER A 122 -13.51 -27.05 -11.51
N ALA A 123 -12.95 -26.73 -12.69
CA ALA A 123 -13.63 -26.93 -13.95
C ALA A 123 -13.93 -28.43 -14.06
N GLY A 124 -15.21 -28.79 -13.98
CA GLY A 124 -15.68 -30.16 -14.05
C GLY A 124 -15.09 -30.84 -15.28
N ARG A 125 -14.12 -31.74 -15.05
CA ARG A 125 -13.57 -32.60 -16.08
C ARG A 125 -14.64 -33.60 -16.49
N GLN A 126 -15.52 -33.22 -17.42
CA GLN A 126 -16.38 -34.18 -18.12
C GLN A 126 -15.48 -35.14 -18.88
N ARG A 127 -15.25 -36.33 -18.31
CA ARG A 127 -14.78 -37.49 -19.04
C ARG A 127 -15.96 -37.94 -19.92
N LYS A 128 -15.88 -37.69 -21.22
CA LYS A 128 -16.72 -38.39 -22.19
C LYS A 128 -16.27 -39.85 -22.21
N SER A 129 -17.21 -40.75 -21.90
CA SER A 129 -17.14 -42.20 -22.10
C SER A 129 -17.21 -42.54 -23.57
#